data_AF-A0A853I4Y0-F1
#
_entry.id   AF-A0A853I4Y0-F1
#
_cell.length_a   1.000
_cell.length_b   1.000
_cell.length_c   1.000
_cell.angle_alpha   90.00
_cell.angle_beta   90.00
_cell.angle_gamma   90.00
#
_symmetry.space_group_name_H-M   'P 1'
#
loop_
_entity.id
_entity.type
_entity.pdbx_description
1 polymer ?
#
loop_
_entity_poly.entity_id
_entity_poly.type
_entity_poly.pdbx_seq_one_letter_code
_entity_poly.pdbx_strand_id
1 'polypeptide(L)'
;MSRQVSIDITLVSKETRVNIIKRLISNGWTFSYYGEVSYLPIGDEDFDWCYERLNNKQTLKLLSEKEEAEELIGVVLTWQNTDVGGEILFNLDLSMSFVVSINRKTIGNCNSVTDMNWYLTKIIPFLESANTKVECINFEEYI
;
A
#
# COMPACT_ATOMS: atom_id res chain seq x y z
N MET A 1 7.32 8.35 21.51
CA MET A 1 6.22 7.38 21.32
C MET A 1 5.93 7.36 19.83
N SER A 2 6.09 6.22 19.18
CA SER A 2 5.77 6.05 17.76
C SER A 2 4.26 5.85 17.63
N ARG A 3 3.60 6.73 16.88
CA ARG A 3 2.19 6.54 16.52
C ARG A 3 2.12 5.67 15.28
N GLN A 4 1.20 4.73 15.29
CA GLN A 4 0.94 3.85 14.15
C GLN A 4 -0.48 4.11 13.67
N VAL A 5 -0.65 4.18 12.35
CA VAL A 5 -1.96 4.31 11.73
C VAL A 5 -2.14 3.19 10.74
N SER A 6 -3.29 2.52 10.79
CA SER A 6 -3.74 1.59 9.76
C SER A 6 -4.95 2.17 9.04
N ILE A 7 -4.97 2.04 7.71
CA ILE A 7 -6.15 2.29 6.88
C ILE A 7 -6.54 0.97 6.25
N ASP A 8 -7.65 0.40 6.69
CA ASP A 8 -8.17 -0.86 6.19
C ASP A 8 -9.28 -0.58 5.19
N ILE A 9 -9.17 -1.16 4.00
CA ILE A 9 -10.06 -0.93 2.87
C ILE A 9 -10.54 -2.28 2.35
N THR A 10 -11.85 -2.46 2.25
CA THR A 10 -12.45 -3.62 1.61
C THR A 10 -12.91 -3.24 0.21
N LEU A 11 -12.51 -4.04 -0.77
CA LEU A 11 -12.84 -3.83 -2.17
C LEU A 11 -13.73 -4.96 -2.71
N VAL A 12 -14.58 -4.62 -3.66
CA VAL A 12 -15.18 -5.61 -4.58
C VAL A 12 -14.65 -5.33 -5.96
N SER A 13 -13.97 -6.32 -6.54
CA SER A 13 -13.31 -6.18 -7.84
C SER A 13 -13.43 -7.43 -8.70
N LYS A 14 -13.43 -7.20 -10.02
CA LYS A 14 -13.17 -8.25 -11.03
C LYS A 14 -11.73 -8.22 -11.54
N GLU A 15 -10.92 -7.29 -11.05
CA GLU A 15 -9.53 -7.10 -11.43
C GLU A 15 -8.62 -7.78 -10.42
N THR A 16 -7.40 -8.07 -10.87
CA THR A 16 -6.37 -8.63 -10.01
C THR A 16 -5.82 -7.57 -9.04
N ARG A 17 -5.35 -8.00 -7.87
CA ARG A 17 -4.71 -7.18 -6.85
C ARG A 17 -3.51 -6.43 -7.43
N VAL A 18 -2.73 -7.08 -8.30
CA VAL A 18 -1.61 -6.43 -8.98
C VAL A 18 -2.05 -5.33 -9.93
N ASN A 19 -3.18 -5.49 -10.63
CA ASN A 19 -3.72 -4.42 -11.48
C ASN A 19 -4.20 -3.22 -10.67
N ILE A 20 -4.71 -3.44 -9.46
CA ILE A 20 -5.07 -2.39 -8.51
C ILE A 20 -3.80 -1.64 -8.04
N ILE A 21 -2.75 -2.36 -7.63
CA ILE A 21 -1.45 -1.76 -7.27
C ILE A 21 -0.87 -0.96 -8.46
N LYS A 22 -0.93 -1.51 -9.67
CA LYS A 22 -0.45 -0.83 -10.88
C LYS A 22 -1.17 0.50 -11.12
N ARG A 23 -2.45 0.62 -10.78
CA ARG A 23 -3.17 1.90 -10.84
C ARG A 23 -2.65 2.90 -9.82
N LEU A 24 -2.40 2.48 -8.57
CA LEU A 24 -1.78 3.35 -7.56
C LEU A 24 -0.44 3.90 -8.08
N ILE A 25 0.41 3.02 -8.63
CA ILE A 25 1.71 3.39 -9.21
C ILE A 25 1.56 4.38 -10.36
N SER A 26 0.58 4.16 -11.24
CA SER A 26 0.32 5.04 -12.38
C SER A 26 -0.22 6.42 -11.96
N ASN A 27 -0.63 6.59 -10.70
CA ASN A 27 -1.26 7.81 -10.16
C ASN A 27 -0.45 8.45 -9.02
N GLY A 28 0.87 8.24 -9.00
CA GLY A 28 1.78 9.00 -8.14
C GLY A 28 2.38 8.21 -6.99
N TRP A 29 1.91 6.99 -6.71
CA TRP A 29 2.61 6.08 -5.81
C TRP A 29 3.83 5.46 -6.49
N THR A 30 4.84 5.10 -5.71
CA THR A 30 6.07 4.48 -6.22
C THR A 30 6.48 3.33 -5.30
N PHE A 31 7.11 2.30 -5.87
CA PHE A 31 7.68 1.19 -5.09
C PHE A 31 8.95 1.57 -4.31
N SER A 32 9.47 2.78 -4.53
CA SER A 32 10.79 3.14 -4.06
C SER A 32 10.76 3.79 -2.69
N TYR A 33 11.55 3.24 -1.79
CA TYR A 33 12.01 3.91 -0.58
C TYR A 33 13.54 3.89 -0.61
N TYR A 34 14.17 5.07 -0.68
CA TYR A 34 15.62 5.21 -0.81
C TYR A 34 16.29 4.43 -1.97
N GLY A 35 15.57 4.24 -3.09
CA GLY A 35 16.12 3.56 -4.27
C GLY A 35 16.02 2.04 -4.23
N GLU A 36 15.41 1.48 -3.19
CA GLU A 36 15.11 0.05 -3.05
C GLU A 36 13.60 -0.16 -2.98
N VAL A 37 13.19 -1.39 -3.27
CA VAL A 37 11.81 -1.87 -3.14
C VAL A 37 11.75 -2.79 -1.94
N SER A 38 10.83 -2.52 -1.04
CA SER A 38 10.53 -3.39 0.09
C SER A 38 9.27 -4.20 -0.19
N TYR A 39 9.36 -5.53 -0.10
CA TYR A 39 8.25 -6.44 -0.39
C TYR A 39 8.36 -7.73 0.41
N LEU A 40 7.25 -8.45 0.56
CA LEU A 40 7.26 -9.80 1.12
C LEU A 40 7.61 -10.82 0.02
N PRO A 41 8.61 -11.69 0.19
CA PRO A 41 8.98 -12.69 -0.81
C PRO A 41 7.95 -13.81 -0.92
N ILE A 42 8.00 -14.60 -1.99
CA ILE A 42 7.11 -15.78 -2.18
C ILE A 42 7.39 -16.81 -1.07
N GLY A 43 6.34 -17.42 -0.54
CA GLY A 43 6.40 -18.42 0.52
C GLY A 43 6.66 -17.84 1.93
N ASP A 44 6.60 -16.52 2.08
CA ASP A 44 6.70 -15.86 3.38
C ASP A 44 5.38 -15.95 4.17
N GLU A 45 5.47 -16.48 5.39
CA GLU A 45 4.37 -16.54 6.36
C GLU A 45 4.66 -15.70 7.63
N ASP A 46 5.90 -15.25 7.81
CA ASP A 46 6.40 -14.61 9.04
C ASP A 46 6.60 -13.09 8.89
N PHE A 47 6.25 -12.51 7.74
CA PHE A 47 6.45 -11.09 7.42
C PHE A 47 7.93 -10.70 7.35
N ASP A 48 8.79 -11.58 6.82
CA ASP A 48 10.21 -11.32 6.63
C ASP A 48 10.44 -10.49 5.35
N TRP A 49 10.32 -9.17 5.49
CA TRP A 49 10.48 -8.21 4.39
C TRP A 49 11.86 -8.27 3.73
N CYS A 50 11.86 -8.31 2.39
CA CYS A 50 13.05 -8.21 1.56
C CYS A 50 13.22 -6.80 1.00
N TYR A 51 14.48 -6.38 0.80
CA TYR A 51 14.87 -5.07 0.29
C TYR A 51 15.80 -5.24 -0.90
N GLU A 52 15.34 -4.89 -2.09
CA GLU A 52 16.11 -5.09 -3.32
C GLU A 52 15.99 -3.93 -4.31
N ARG A 53 17.04 -3.73 -5.11
CA ARG A 53 17.02 -2.77 -6.21
C ARG A 53 16.33 -3.37 -7.43
N LEU A 54 15.03 -3.16 -7.51
CA LEU A 54 14.18 -3.63 -8.60
C LEU A 54 13.55 -2.45 -9.34
N ASN A 55 13.39 -2.58 -10.65
CA ASN A 55 12.55 -1.65 -11.40
C ASN A 55 11.07 -2.06 -11.32
N ASN A 56 10.16 -1.14 -11.64
CA ASN A 56 8.72 -1.36 -11.57
C ASN A 56 8.25 -2.63 -12.31
N LYS A 57 8.87 -2.99 -13.44
CA LYS A 57 8.48 -4.19 -14.20
C LYS A 57 8.87 -5.47 -13.45
N GLN A 58 10.06 -5.50 -12.84
CA GLN A 58 10.51 -6.63 -12.03
C GLN A 58 9.66 -6.77 -10.78
N THR A 59 9.39 -5.66 -10.08
CA THR A 59 8.51 -5.65 -8.90
C THR A 59 7.12 -6.17 -9.24
N LEU A 60 6.47 -5.61 -10.26
CA LEU A 60 5.12 -6.07 -10.67
C LEU A 60 5.11 -7.55 -11.05
N LYS A 61 6.19 -8.08 -11.65
CA LYS A 61 6.30 -9.52 -11.94
C LYS A 61 6.34 -10.35 -10.66
N LEU A 62 7.12 -9.97 -9.66
CA LEU A 62 7.16 -10.66 -8.36
C LEU A 62 5.80 -10.62 -7.66
N LEU A 63 5.11 -9.48 -7.68
CA LEU A 63 3.78 -9.38 -7.10
C LEU A 63 2.76 -10.25 -7.84
N SER A 64 2.87 -10.37 -9.17
CA SER A 64 2.06 -11.30 -9.98
C SER A 64 2.34 -12.75 -9.64
N GLU A 65 3.60 -13.13 -9.45
CA GLU A 65 3.97 -14.50 -9.02
C GLU A 65 3.39 -14.82 -7.63
N LYS A 66 3.41 -13.87 -6.68
CA LYS A 66 2.73 -14.03 -5.38
C LYS A 66 1.22 -14.13 -5.51
N GLU A 67 0.62 -13.35 -6.41
CA GLU A 67 -0.81 -13.43 -6.67
C GLU A 67 -1.22 -14.80 -7.24
N GLU A 68 -0.44 -15.33 -8.19
CA GLU A 68 -0.64 -16.65 -8.79
C GLU A 68 -0.43 -17.79 -7.78
N ALA A 69 0.45 -17.60 -6.80
CA ALA A 69 0.65 -18.51 -5.67
C ALA A 69 -0.44 -18.43 -4.60
N GLU A 70 -1.47 -17.58 -4.79
CA GLU A 70 -2.53 -17.34 -3.80
C GLU A 70 -1.98 -16.85 -2.45
N GLU A 71 -0.95 -16.00 -2.47
CA GLU A 71 -0.35 -15.45 -1.26
C GLU A 71 -0.80 -14.01 -1.00
N LEU A 72 -0.61 -13.54 0.24
CA LEU A 72 -0.70 -12.13 0.61
C LEU A 72 0.33 -11.31 -0.18
N ILE A 73 -0.09 -10.20 -0.78
CA ILE A 73 0.86 -9.26 -1.39
C ILE A 73 1.26 -8.22 -0.35
N GLY A 74 2.53 -8.20 0.05
CA GLY A 74 3.11 -7.15 0.88
C GLY A 74 4.09 -6.29 0.08
N VAL A 75 3.88 -4.97 0.03
CA VAL A 75 4.77 -4.04 -0.67
C VAL A 75 4.74 -2.66 -0.01
N VAL A 76 5.89 -1.99 0.05
CA VAL A 76 5.97 -0.58 0.49
C VAL A 76 5.71 0.34 -0.69
N LEU A 77 4.78 1.29 -0.52
CA LEU A 77 4.54 2.37 -1.47
C LEU A 77 4.81 3.74 -0.83
N THR A 78 5.42 4.64 -1.59
CA THR A 78 5.63 6.04 -1.22
C THR A 78 5.02 6.99 -2.25
N TRP A 79 4.64 8.19 -1.82
CA TRP A 79 4.03 9.19 -2.67
C TRP A 79 5.09 10.07 -3.33
N GLN A 80 5.20 9.94 -4.65
CA GLN A 80 6.08 10.73 -5.51
C GLN A 80 7.49 10.81 -4.93
N ASN A 81 8.05 12.01 -4.79
CA ASN A 81 9.36 12.29 -4.21
C ASN A 81 9.28 12.81 -2.77
N THR A 82 8.16 12.56 -2.08
CA THR A 82 7.94 13.07 -0.72
C THR A 82 8.30 12.06 0.37
N ASP A 83 8.63 10.83 -0.03
CA ASP A 83 8.91 9.69 0.84
C ASP A 83 7.80 9.42 1.87
N VAL A 84 6.59 9.92 1.65
CA VAL A 84 5.43 9.68 2.52
C VAL A 84 4.73 8.42 2.07
N GLY A 85 4.47 7.50 3.00
CA GLY A 85 3.71 6.31 2.68
C GLY A 85 3.84 5.24 3.75
N GLY A 86 4.04 4.01 3.31
CA GLY A 86 4.18 2.88 4.21
C GLY A 86 3.89 1.54 3.55
N GLU A 87 3.56 0.56 4.38
CA GLU A 87 3.38 -0.82 3.98
C GLU A 87 1.94 -1.06 3.54
N ILE A 88 1.77 -1.66 2.36
CA ILE A 88 0.50 -2.17 1.88
C ILE A 88 0.53 -3.69 2.01
N LEU A 89 -0.48 -4.22 2.68
CA LEU A 89 -0.79 -5.65 2.74
C LEU A 89 -2.11 -5.88 2.01
N PHE A 90 -2.12 -6.75 1.01
CA PHE A 90 -3.28 -6.98 0.16
C PHE A 90 -3.69 -8.46 0.13
N ASN A 91 -4.71 -8.78 0.91
CA ASN A 91 -5.21 -10.13 1.14
C ASN A 91 -5.93 -10.69 -0.09
N LEU A 92 -6.13 -12.02 -0.11
CA LEU A 92 -6.81 -12.72 -1.20
C LEU A 92 -8.29 -12.34 -1.30
N ASP A 93 -8.93 -11.98 -0.18
CA ASP A 93 -10.34 -11.59 -0.10
C ASP A 93 -10.61 -10.14 -0.55
N LEU A 94 -9.60 -9.51 -1.16
CA LEU A 94 -9.61 -8.10 -1.60
C LEU A 94 -9.71 -7.08 -0.45
N SER A 95 -9.45 -7.49 0.79
CA SER A 95 -9.13 -6.55 1.86
C SER A 95 -7.67 -6.07 1.73
N MET A 96 -7.47 -4.78 1.96
CA MET A 96 -6.18 -4.11 1.89
C MET A 96 -5.95 -3.33 3.18
N SER A 97 -4.80 -3.51 3.81
CA SER A 97 -4.35 -2.67 4.92
C SER A 97 -3.21 -1.78 4.43
N PHE A 98 -3.32 -0.49 4.68
CA PHE A 98 -2.24 0.46 4.47
C PHE A 98 -1.74 1.00 5.81
N VAL A 99 -0.59 0.51 6.23
CA VAL A 99 0.07 0.91 7.47
C VAL A 99 0.93 2.14 7.18
N VAL A 100 0.57 3.27 7.75
CA VAL A 100 1.28 4.54 7.58
C VAL A 100 2.55 4.54 8.44
N SER A 101 3.63 3.97 7.90
CA SER A 101 4.90 3.78 8.61
C SER A 101 6.01 4.74 8.17
N ILE A 102 5.84 5.51 7.08
CA ILE A 102 6.92 6.32 6.50
C ILE A 102 6.50 7.81 6.34
N ASN A 103 7.30 8.71 6.92
CA ASN A 103 7.16 10.17 6.85
C ASN A 103 5.70 10.66 6.98
N ARG A 104 5.02 10.15 8.01
CA ARG A 104 3.59 10.37 8.26
C ARG A 104 3.20 11.84 8.11
N LYS A 105 2.23 12.13 7.25
CA LYS A 105 1.59 13.45 7.17
C LYS A 105 0.70 13.73 8.37
N THR A 106 0.83 14.94 8.89
CA THR A 106 0.11 15.44 10.05
C THR A 106 -0.64 16.73 9.72
N ILE A 107 -1.69 17.03 10.48
CA ILE A 107 -2.53 18.21 10.23
C ILE A 107 -1.77 19.48 10.63
N GLY A 108 -1.39 20.30 9.64
CA GLY A 108 -0.63 21.52 9.86
C GLY A 108 0.65 21.27 10.66
N ASN A 109 0.86 22.00 11.75
CA ASN A 109 2.01 21.83 12.65
C ASN A 109 1.70 20.89 13.85
N CYS A 110 0.56 20.19 13.83
CA CYS A 110 0.14 19.31 14.91
C CYS A 110 0.73 17.90 14.74
N ASN A 111 1.95 17.69 15.22
CA ASN A 111 2.65 16.41 15.09
C ASN A 111 1.94 15.23 15.78
N SER A 112 0.94 15.46 16.63
CA SER A 112 0.18 14.36 17.23
C SER A 112 -0.84 13.78 16.26
N VAL A 113 -1.48 14.55 15.38
CA VAL A 113 -2.65 14.08 14.63
C VAL A 113 -2.30 13.80 13.17
N THR A 114 -2.63 12.61 12.69
CA THR A 114 -2.44 12.21 11.29
C THR A 114 -3.41 12.95 10.38
N ASP A 115 -2.93 13.41 9.22
CA ASP A 115 -3.80 13.96 8.18
C ASP A 115 -4.38 12.82 7.34
N MET A 116 -5.46 12.20 7.83
CA MET A 116 -6.14 11.10 7.13
C MET A 116 -6.67 11.51 5.76
N ASN A 117 -7.16 12.74 5.63
CA ASN A 117 -7.68 13.26 4.36
C ASN A 117 -6.60 13.24 3.28
N TRP A 118 -5.35 13.55 3.63
CA TRP A 118 -4.24 13.48 2.69
C TRP A 118 -4.07 12.09 2.07
N TYR A 119 -4.21 11.02 2.86
CA TYR A 119 -4.09 9.63 2.41
C TYR A 119 -5.33 9.18 1.62
N LEU A 120 -6.52 9.40 2.17
CA LEU A 120 -7.77 8.95 1.55
C LEU A 120 -7.96 9.55 0.15
N THR A 121 -7.63 10.84 -0.02
CA THR A 121 -7.69 11.54 -1.32
C THR A 121 -6.68 11.03 -2.35
N LYS A 122 -5.64 10.29 -1.93
CA LYS A 122 -4.58 9.74 -2.80
C LYS A 122 -4.69 8.24 -3.01
N ILE A 123 -5.62 7.58 -2.36
CA ILE A 123 -5.80 6.12 -2.45
C ILE A 123 -7.15 5.82 -3.09
N ILE A 124 -8.23 6.29 -2.46
CA ILE A 124 -9.61 5.92 -2.86
C ILE A 124 -9.87 6.18 -4.35
N PRO A 125 -9.56 7.36 -4.91
CA PRO A 125 -9.89 7.64 -6.31
C PRO A 125 -9.18 6.71 -7.31
N PHE A 126 -8.08 6.08 -6.89
CA PHE A 126 -7.26 5.20 -7.74
C PHE A 126 -7.55 3.71 -7.50
N LEU A 127 -8.21 3.38 -6.38
CA LEU A 127 -8.77 2.05 -6.15
C LEU A 127 -10.03 1.84 -6.98
N GLU A 128 -10.89 2.86 -7.08
CA GLU A 128 -12.14 2.76 -7.84
C GLU A 128 -11.92 2.74 -9.37
N SER A 129 -12.67 1.88 -10.06
CA SER A 129 -12.68 1.75 -11.52
C SER A 129 -14.04 1.25 -11.99
N ALA A 130 -14.23 1.08 -13.31
CA ALA A 130 -15.45 0.43 -13.83
C ALA A 130 -15.66 -1.00 -13.28
N ASN A 131 -14.58 -1.66 -12.84
CA ASN A 131 -14.58 -3.05 -12.36
C ASN A 131 -14.22 -3.19 -10.87
N THR A 132 -13.90 -2.10 -10.18
CA THR A 132 -13.49 -2.10 -8.77
C THR A 132 -14.26 -1.04 -8.01
N LYS A 133 -14.84 -1.39 -6.86
CA LYS A 133 -15.50 -0.46 -5.94
C LYS A 133 -14.95 -0.61 -4.53
N VAL A 134 -14.89 0.51 -3.82
CA VAL A 134 -14.62 0.51 -2.38
C VAL A 134 -15.93 0.26 -1.64
N GLU A 135 -15.97 -0.78 -0.80
CA GLU A 135 -17.14 -1.10 0.01
C GLU A 135 -17.03 -0.53 1.43
N CYS A 136 -15.84 -0.64 2.03
CA CYS A 136 -15.61 -0.24 3.40
C CYS A 136 -14.25 0.43 3.54
N ILE A 137 -14.18 1.43 4.41
CA ILE A 137 -12.94 2.06 4.84
C ILE A 137 -13.01 2.21 6.36
N ASN A 138 -12.05 1.61 7.05
CA ASN A 138 -11.80 1.81 8.48
C ASN A 138 -10.40 2.42 8.66
N PHE A 139 -10.20 3.22 9.70
CA PHE A 139 -8.86 3.65 10.06
C PHE A 139 -8.73 3.76 11.57
N GLU A 140 -7.55 3.38 12.06
CA GLU A 140 -7.24 3.36 13.48
C GLU A 140 -5.88 4.03 13.70
N GLU A 141 -5.79 4.90 14.71
CA GLU A 141 -4.53 5.55 15.13
C GLU A 141 -4.22 5.16 16.58
N TYR A 142 -3.07 4.51 16.78
CA TYR A 142 -2.57 4.07 18.08
C TYR A 142 -1.52 5.06 18.62
N ILE A 143 -1.58 5.34 19.93
CA ILE A 143 -0.79 6.39 20.62
C ILE A 143 0.19 5.79 21.63
#